data_AF-A0A7Z9JN56-F1
#
_entry.id   AF-A0A7Z9JN56-F1
#
_cell.length_a   1.000
_cell.length_b   1.000
_cell.length_c   1.000
_cell.angle_alpha   90.00
_cell.angle_beta   90.00
_cell.angle_gamma   90.00
#
_symmetry.space_group_name_H-M   'P 1'
#
loop_
_entity.id
_entity.type
_entity.pdbx_description
1 polymer ?
#
loop_
_entity_poly.entity_id
_entity_poly.type
_entity_poly.pdbx_seq_one_letter_code
_entity_poly.pdbx_strand_id
1 'polypeptide(L)'
;MNWVFGLAILIVVPFTILVRGSVFFYREWALGMSLSLACAVILTVLLFLVGTWIIRRGREDGPEIRRMLIRGAIAIACTYAGYAAFYVASANAVPDEIREEYQTIHPLLRLAASPVIFFDPSAVTSNEGRIVEDYRLMGLSVNEANLHFVQTDGLIHSLDLGTDARVEWRNRGIELGFWALGFHSLRHLGVADHLHVSLRFPGQVILQ
;
A
#
# COMPACT_ATOMS: atom_id res chain seq x y z
N MET A 1 10.38 -20.88 -18.83
CA MET A 1 9.89 -19.49 -18.67
C MET A 1 8.58 -19.37 -17.88
N ASN A 2 7.69 -20.38 -17.83
CA ASN A 2 6.34 -20.21 -17.27
C ASN A 2 6.20 -20.20 -15.72
N TRP A 3 7.16 -20.76 -14.98
CA TRP A 3 7.03 -20.90 -13.52
C TRP A 3 7.34 -19.61 -12.75
N VAL A 4 8.31 -18.83 -13.23
CA VAL A 4 8.66 -17.52 -12.62
C VAL A 4 7.49 -16.55 -12.76
N PHE A 5 6.87 -16.52 -13.94
CA PHE A 5 5.69 -15.69 -14.18
C PHE A 5 4.49 -16.12 -13.32
N GLY A 6 4.25 -17.43 -13.18
CA GLY A 6 3.22 -17.96 -12.29
C GLY A 6 3.47 -17.62 -10.82
N LEU A 7 4.73 -17.68 -10.36
CA LEU A 7 5.11 -17.28 -9.00
C LEU A 7 4.90 -15.78 -8.78
N ALA A 8 5.29 -14.95 -9.74
CA ALA A 8 5.10 -13.50 -9.67
C ALA A 8 3.62 -13.13 -9.53
N ILE A 9 2.74 -13.75 -10.33
CA ILE A 9 1.29 -13.57 -10.21
C ILE A 9 0.78 -13.98 -8.82
N LEU A 10 1.23 -15.14 -8.32
CA LEU A 10 0.82 -15.64 -7.00
C LEU A 10 1.27 -14.77 -5.83
N ILE A 11 2.27 -13.91 -6.01
CA ILE A 11 2.73 -12.95 -4.99
C ILE A 11 2.03 -11.60 -5.16
N VAL A 12 2.05 -11.06 -6.38
CA VAL A 12 1.56 -9.71 -6.70
C VAL A 12 0.03 -9.61 -6.59
N VAL A 13 -0.70 -10.62 -7.06
CA VAL A 13 -2.17 -10.57 -7.05
C VAL A 13 -2.72 -10.57 -5.62
N PRO A 14 -2.30 -11.47 -4.71
CA PRO A 14 -2.78 -11.45 -3.32
C PRO A 14 -2.39 -10.17 -2.59
N PHE A 15 -1.21 -9.62 -2.84
CA PHE A 15 -0.84 -8.30 -2.32
C PHE A 15 -1.84 -7.23 -2.72
N THR A 16 -2.10 -7.17 -4.02
CA THR A 16 -2.90 -6.12 -4.63
C THR A 16 -4.33 -6.22 -4.10
N ILE A 17 -4.90 -7.43 -4.05
CA ILE A 17 -6.24 -7.66 -3.49
C ILE A 17 -6.28 -7.28 -2.01
N LEU A 18 -5.25 -7.65 -1.23
CA LEU A 18 -5.22 -7.35 0.19
C LEU A 18 -5.15 -5.86 0.46
N VAL A 19 -4.18 -5.15 -0.12
CA VAL A 19 -4.00 -3.72 0.14
C VAL A 19 -5.16 -2.94 -0.47
N ARG A 20 -5.52 -3.19 -1.74
CA ARG A 20 -6.63 -2.49 -2.40
C ARG A 20 -7.97 -2.80 -1.74
N GLY A 21 -8.19 -4.04 -1.32
CA GLY A 21 -9.38 -4.43 -0.57
C GLY A 21 -9.44 -3.72 0.79
N SER A 22 -8.32 -3.64 1.50
CA SER A 22 -8.24 -2.94 2.78
C SER A 22 -8.52 -1.44 2.61
N VAL A 23 -7.93 -0.82 1.58
CA VAL A 23 -8.19 0.58 1.23
C VAL A 23 -9.66 0.77 0.85
N PHE A 24 -10.27 -0.14 0.08
CA PHE A 24 -11.68 -0.08 -0.28
C PHE A 24 -12.60 -0.13 0.94
N PHE A 25 -12.43 -1.13 1.82
CA PHE A 25 -13.26 -1.25 3.03
C PHE A 25 -13.06 -0.07 3.99
N TYR A 26 -11.83 0.43 4.08
CA TYR A 26 -11.52 1.62 4.87
C TYR A 26 -12.24 2.86 4.31
N ARG A 27 -12.15 3.08 3.00
CA ARG A 27 -12.68 4.28 2.33
C ARG A 27 -14.19 4.29 2.18
N GLU A 28 -14.79 3.17 1.80
CA GLU A 28 -16.21 3.13 1.46
C GLU A 28 -17.08 2.81 2.67
N TRP A 29 -16.58 1.99 3.60
CA TRP A 29 -17.37 1.48 4.72
C TRP A 29 -16.94 2.04 6.08
N ALA A 30 -15.97 2.95 6.11
CA ALA A 30 -15.45 3.58 7.33
C ALA A 30 -14.99 2.57 8.39
N LEU A 31 -14.57 1.37 7.95
CA LEU A 31 -14.10 0.35 8.87
C LEU A 31 -12.71 0.75 9.37
N GLY A 32 -12.46 0.57 10.66
CA GLY A 32 -11.12 0.73 11.22
C GLY A 32 -10.11 -0.20 10.52
N MET A 33 -8.83 0.19 10.55
CA MET A 33 -7.74 -0.50 9.83
C MET A 33 -7.77 -2.03 9.98
N SER A 34 -7.86 -2.53 11.21
CA SER A 34 -7.83 -3.97 11.49
C SER A 34 -9.01 -4.72 10.86
N LEU A 35 -10.19 -4.10 10.85
CA LEU A 35 -11.40 -4.71 10.29
C LEU A 35 -11.38 -4.67 8.76
N SER A 36 -10.93 -3.55 8.18
CA SER A 36 -10.68 -3.44 6.73
C SER A 36 -9.72 -4.51 6.22
N LEU A 37 -8.62 -4.72 6.95
CA LEU A 37 -7.66 -5.77 6.64
C LEU A 37 -8.28 -7.17 6.76
N ALA A 38 -9.03 -7.44 7.84
CA ALA A 38 -9.71 -8.72 8.03
C ALA A 38 -10.68 -9.03 6.88
N CYS A 39 -11.48 -8.05 6.45
CA CYS A 39 -12.39 -8.19 5.32
C CYS A 39 -11.63 -8.48 4.00
N ALA A 40 -10.49 -7.81 3.77
CA ALA A 40 -9.65 -8.04 2.59
C ALA A 40 -9.01 -9.45 2.60
N VAL A 41 -8.58 -9.93 3.77
CA VAL A 41 -8.08 -11.31 3.96
C VAL A 41 -9.18 -12.32 3.64
N ILE A 42 -10.39 -12.13 4.20
CA ILE A 42 -11.54 -13.01 3.94
C ILE A 42 -11.86 -13.04 2.44
N LEU A 43 -11.93 -11.87 1.78
CA LEU A 43 -12.17 -11.78 0.34
C LEU A 43 -11.10 -12.52 -0.46
N THR A 44 -9.82 -12.36 -0.09
CA THR A 44 -8.70 -13.06 -0.74
C THR A 44 -8.84 -14.57 -0.61
N VAL A 45 -9.15 -15.07 0.59
CA VAL A 45 -9.38 -16.51 0.84
C VAL A 45 -10.56 -17.01 0.02
N LEU A 46 -11.68 -16.29 -0.01
CA LEU A 46 -12.86 -16.66 -0.80
C LEU A 46 -12.54 -16.73 -2.29
N LEU A 47 -11.78 -15.78 -2.84
CA LEU A 47 -11.35 -15.80 -4.23
C LEU A 47 -10.50 -17.03 -4.56
N PHE A 48 -9.59 -17.41 -3.66
CA PHE A 48 -8.83 -18.64 -3.81
C PHE A 48 -9.72 -19.89 -3.74
N LEU A 49 -10.67 -19.94 -2.81
CA LEU A 49 -11.61 -21.06 -2.69
C LEU A 49 -12.47 -21.19 -3.95
N VAL A 50 -13.05 -20.10 -4.44
CA VAL A 50 -13.85 -20.07 -5.68
C VAL A 50 -12.99 -20.46 -6.89
N GLY A 51 -11.79 -19.90 -7.01
CA GLY A 51 -10.86 -20.27 -8.08
C GLY A 51 -10.55 -21.76 -8.09
N THR A 52 -10.32 -22.34 -6.91
CA THR A 52 -10.09 -23.79 -6.79
C THR A 52 -11.35 -24.60 -7.11
N TRP A 53 -12.53 -24.15 -6.70
CA TRP A 53 -13.81 -24.79 -7.05
C TRP A 53 -14.06 -24.79 -8.56
N ILE A 54 -13.81 -23.67 -9.25
CA ILE A 54 -13.94 -23.56 -10.72
C ILE A 54 -12.99 -24.53 -11.41
N ILE A 55 -11.72 -24.61 -10.97
CA ILE A 55 -10.73 -25.54 -11.53
C ILE A 55 -11.11 -27.01 -11.29
N ARG A 56 -11.76 -27.29 -10.15
CA ARG A 56 -12.25 -28.64 -9.80
C ARG A 56 -13.52 -29.03 -10.55
N ARG A 57 -14.30 -28.07 -11.03
CA ARG A 57 -15.57 -28.34 -11.71
C ARG A 57 -15.33 -29.19 -12.96
N GLY A 58 -15.75 -30.45 -12.91
CA GLY A 58 -15.61 -31.42 -14.00
C GLY A 58 -14.29 -32.19 -14.04
N ARG A 59 -13.47 -32.14 -12.98
CA ARG A 59 -12.28 -33.00 -12.82
C ARG A 59 -12.47 -33.91 -11.60
N GLU A 60 -12.11 -35.18 -11.72
CA GLU A 60 -12.03 -36.07 -10.55
C GLU A 60 -10.93 -35.57 -9.59
N ASP A 61 -11.17 -35.68 -8.28
CA ASP A 61 -10.27 -35.18 -7.24
C ASP A 61 -8.94 -35.95 -7.21
N GLY A 62 -7.99 -35.53 -8.06
CA GLY A 62 -6.68 -36.16 -8.21
C GLY A 62 -5.58 -35.56 -7.30
N PRO A 63 -4.42 -36.24 -7.19
CA PRO A 63 -3.25 -35.78 -6.44
C PRO A 63 -2.64 -34.47 -6.96
N GLU A 64 -3.03 -34.02 -8.15
CA GLU A 64 -2.64 -32.73 -8.72
C GLU A 64 -3.32 -31.55 -8.04
N ILE A 65 -4.62 -31.67 -7.70
CA ILE A 65 -5.39 -30.62 -7.02
C ILE A 65 -4.81 -30.40 -5.62
N ARG A 66 -4.53 -31.49 -4.88
CA ARG A 66 -3.90 -31.41 -3.56
C ARG A 66 -2.55 -30.69 -3.63
N ARG A 67 -1.72 -31.00 -4.64
CA ARG A 67 -0.43 -30.31 -4.86
C ARG A 67 -0.62 -28.83 -5.18
N MET A 68 -1.62 -28.47 -5.99
CA MET A 68 -1.94 -27.07 -6.30
C MET A 68 -2.35 -26.29 -5.05
N LEU A 69 -3.23 -26.86 -4.21
CA LEU A 69 -3.68 -26.24 -2.95
C LEU A 69 -2.53 -26.04 -1.96
N ILE A 70 -1.68 -27.06 -1.77
CA ILE A 70 -0.51 -26.97 -0.89
C ILE A 70 0.45 -25.88 -1.39
N ARG A 71 0.74 -25.84 -2.70
CA ARG A 71 1.60 -24.81 -3.30
C ARG A 71 0.99 -23.41 -3.14
N GLY A 72 -0.32 -23.28 -3.33
CA GLY A 72 -1.04 -22.03 -3.10
C GLY A 72 -0.94 -21.57 -1.65
N ALA A 73 -1.17 -22.47 -0.69
CA ALA A 73 -1.05 -22.16 0.74
C ALA A 73 0.38 -21.74 1.13
N ILE A 74 1.40 -22.45 0.62
CA ILE A 74 2.81 -22.07 0.82
C ILE A 74 3.09 -20.70 0.20
N ALA A 75 2.64 -20.45 -1.03
CA ALA A 75 2.84 -19.17 -1.70
C ALA A 75 2.21 -18.01 -0.91
N ILE A 76 0.98 -18.18 -0.41
CA ILE A 76 0.31 -17.21 0.45
C ILE A 76 1.11 -17.00 1.73
N ALA A 77 1.52 -18.07 2.43
CA ALA A 77 2.29 -17.97 3.66
C ALA A 77 3.62 -17.23 3.47
N CYS A 78 4.39 -17.58 2.42
CA CYS A 78 5.62 -16.89 2.06
C CYS A 78 5.38 -15.42 1.73
N THR A 79 4.25 -15.12 1.07
CA THR A 79 3.86 -13.76 0.70
C THR A 79 3.58 -12.91 1.94
N TYR A 80 2.79 -13.40 2.90
CA TYR A 80 2.53 -12.67 4.15
C TYR A 80 3.78 -12.55 5.03
N ALA A 81 4.60 -13.59 5.11
CA ALA A 81 5.87 -13.53 5.82
C ALA A 81 6.81 -12.48 5.19
N GLY A 82 6.85 -12.41 3.85
CA GLY A 82 7.56 -11.38 3.11
C GLY A 82 7.04 -9.97 3.43
N TYR A 83 5.72 -9.76 3.48
CA TYR A 83 5.16 -8.45 3.84
C TYR A 83 5.43 -8.04 5.27
N ALA A 84 5.33 -8.96 6.22
CA ALA A 84 5.73 -8.69 7.60
C ALA A 84 7.22 -8.31 7.67
N ALA A 85 8.07 -9.03 6.94
CA ALA A 85 9.49 -8.71 6.86
C ALA A 85 9.74 -7.33 6.23
N PHE A 86 9.08 -6.99 5.11
CA PHE A 86 9.21 -5.66 4.49
C PHE A 86 8.70 -4.54 5.39
N TYR A 87 7.58 -4.74 6.08
CA TYR A 87 7.01 -3.75 6.99
C TYR A 87 7.95 -3.46 8.17
N VAL A 88 8.53 -4.51 8.77
CA VAL A 88 9.51 -4.36 9.85
C VAL A 88 10.82 -3.79 9.32
N ALA A 89 11.30 -4.25 8.18
CA ALA A 89 12.55 -3.78 7.59
C ALA A 89 12.46 -2.31 7.17
N SER A 90 11.34 -1.88 6.58
CA SER A 90 11.13 -0.48 6.20
C SER A 90 11.13 0.43 7.42
N ALA A 91 10.47 0.02 8.51
CA ALA A 91 10.48 0.76 9.77
C ALA A 91 11.89 0.91 10.37
N ASN A 92 12.81 -0.03 10.08
CA ASN A 92 14.21 0.06 10.48
C ASN A 92 15.09 0.80 9.47
N ALA A 93 14.68 0.89 8.20
CA ALA A 93 15.38 1.63 7.16
C ALA A 93 15.14 3.14 7.28
N VAL A 94 14.02 3.54 7.88
CA VAL A 94 13.70 4.94 8.17
C VAL A 94 14.72 5.50 9.20
N PRO A 95 15.34 6.67 8.92
CA PRO A 95 16.23 7.36 9.84
C PRO A 95 15.61 7.59 11.23
N ASP A 96 16.42 7.56 12.28
CA ASP A 96 15.93 7.64 13.65
C ASP A 96 15.27 8.98 13.96
N GLU A 97 15.72 10.05 13.31
CA GLU A 97 15.18 11.40 13.46
C GLU A 97 13.73 11.52 13.01
N ILE A 98 13.31 10.71 12.02
CA ILE A 98 11.97 10.78 11.42
C ILE A 98 11.09 9.58 11.80
N ARG A 99 11.61 8.68 12.63
CA ARG A 99 10.97 7.40 12.95
C ARG A 99 9.68 7.57 13.75
N GLU A 100 9.65 8.49 14.70
CA GLU A 100 8.45 8.79 15.50
C GLU A 100 7.33 9.34 14.61
N GLU A 101 7.66 10.33 13.76
CA GLU A 101 6.74 10.88 12.76
C GLU A 101 6.22 9.77 11.83
N TYR A 102 7.11 8.95 11.27
CA TYR A 102 6.74 7.82 10.43
C TYR A 102 5.79 6.85 11.13
N GLN A 103 5.95 6.61 12.45
CA GLN A 103 5.07 5.74 13.21
C GLN A 103 3.65 6.29 13.41
N THR A 104 3.46 7.61 13.26
CA THR A 104 2.12 8.24 13.26
C THR A 104 1.41 8.13 11.91
N ILE A 105 2.12 7.75 10.84
CA ILE A 105 1.50 7.52 9.52
C ILE A 105 0.57 6.32 9.57
N HIS A 106 -0.57 6.46 8.89
CA HIS A 106 -1.59 5.42 8.82
C HIS A 106 -0.97 4.08 8.36
N PRO A 107 -1.18 2.98 9.10
CA PRO A 107 -0.51 1.70 8.83
C PRO A 107 -0.71 1.14 7.42
N LEU A 108 -1.86 1.40 6.78
CA LEU A 108 -2.07 1.01 5.36
C LEU A 108 -1.11 1.73 4.40
N LEU A 109 -0.82 3.01 4.64
CA LEU A 109 0.15 3.77 3.84
C LEU A 109 1.56 3.22 4.07
N ARG A 110 1.94 2.99 5.34
CA ARG A 110 3.24 2.36 5.67
C ARG A 110 3.40 0.99 5.04
N LEU A 111 2.37 0.14 5.10
CA LEU A 111 2.38 -1.19 4.47
C LEU A 111 2.57 -1.09 2.96
N ALA A 112 1.82 -0.20 2.29
CA ALA A 112 1.93 0.00 0.84
C ALA A 112 3.29 0.60 0.44
N ALA A 113 3.85 1.51 1.24
CA ALA A 113 5.13 2.16 0.99
C ALA A 113 6.35 1.31 1.38
N SER A 114 6.17 0.28 2.21
CA SER A 114 7.27 -0.53 2.75
C SER A 114 8.24 -1.08 1.69
N PRO A 115 7.79 -1.61 0.54
CA PRO A 115 8.71 -2.03 -0.51
C PRO A 115 9.54 -0.88 -1.07
N VAL A 116 8.92 0.30 -1.27
CA VAL A 116 9.63 1.48 -1.79
C VAL A 116 10.70 1.93 -0.81
N ILE A 117 10.34 2.07 0.47
CA ILE A 117 11.24 2.52 1.54
C ILE A 117 12.38 1.52 1.76
N PHE A 118 12.09 0.22 1.68
CA PHE A 118 13.13 -0.80 1.84
C PHE A 118 14.21 -0.71 0.75
N PHE A 119 13.81 -0.49 -0.51
CA PHE A 119 14.75 -0.39 -1.63
C PHE A 119 15.30 1.03 -1.85
N ASP A 120 14.67 2.03 -1.24
CA ASP A 120 15.04 3.44 -1.32
C ASP A 120 14.74 4.17 0.00
N PRO A 121 15.57 3.95 1.05
CA PRO A 121 15.33 4.53 2.37
C PRO A 121 15.37 6.06 2.37
N SER A 122 16.21 6.64 1.51
CA SER A 122 16.33 8.08 1.28
C SER A 122 15.07 8.73 0.72
N ALA A 123 14.10 7.95 0.24
CA ALA A 123 12.85 8.47 -0.28
C ALA A 123 11.99 9.14 0.80
N VAL A 124 12.12 8.74 2.07
CA VAL A 124 11.29 9.28 3.15
C VAL A 124 11.94 10.52 3.73
N THR A 125 11.22 11.63 3.73
CA THR A 125 11.66 12.90 4.31
C THR A 125 10.76 13.29 5.48
N SER A 126 11.32 13.96 6.49
CA SER A 126 10.50 14.54 7.56
C SER A 126 9.60 15.65 7.05
N ASN A 127 8.41 15.73 7.63
CA ASN A 127 7.51 16.87 7.50
C ASN A 127 7.53 17.78 8.74
N GLU A 128 8.44 17.57 9.68
CA GLU A 128 8.54 18.37 10.90
C GLU A 128 8.66 19.87 10.57
N GLY A 129 7.88 20.67 11.27
CA GLY A 129 7.84 22.13 11.10
C GLY A 129 7.08 22.62 9.87
N ARG A 130 6.59 21.74 8.97
CA ARG A 130 5.79 22.15 7.81
C ARG A 130 4.39 22.62 8.23
N ILE A 131 3.92 23.69 7.61
CA ILE A 131 2.55 24.20 7.71
C ILE A 131 1.76 23.93 6.43
N VAL A 132 0.44 24.03 6.50
CA VAL A 132 -0.46 23.85 5.33
C VAL A 132 -0.03 24.73 4.15
N GLU A 133 0.43 25.96 4.42
CA GLU A 133 0.87 26.89 3.37
C GLU A 133 2.11 26.40 2.61
N ASP A 134 3.04 25.71 3.28
CA ASP A 134 4.22 25.14 2.63
C ASP A 134 3.81 24.13 1.56
N TYR A 135 2.83 23.29 1.88
CA TYR A 135 2.27 22.32 0.94
C TYR A 135 1.47 22.96 -0.19
N ARG A 136 0.80 24.09 0.07
CA ARG A 136 0.14 24.86 -0.98
C ARG A 136 1.14 25.45 -1.97
N LEU A 137 2.28 25.95 -1.49
CA LEU A 137 3.39 26.39 -2.34
C LEU A 137 4.00 25.24 -3.16
N MET A 138 3.88 24.00 -2.67
CA MET A 138 4.23 22.79 -3.40
C MET A 138 3.15 22.31 -4.39
N GLY A 139 1.99 22.96 -4.44
CA GLY A 139 0.92 22.64 -5.39
C GLY A 139 -0.13 21.64 -4.88
N LEU A 140 -0.12 21.31 -3.58
CA LEU A 140 -1.18 20.53 -2.97
C LEU A 140 -2.42 21.41 -2.71
N SER A 141 -3.60 20.81 -2.88
CA SER A 141 -4.84 21.44 -2.41
C SER A 141 -4.85 21.51 -0.88
N VAL A 142 -5.67 22.40 -0.30
CA VAL A 142 -5.83 22.48 1.17
C VAL A 142 -6.23 21.13 1.76
N ASN A 143 -7.11 20.41 1.08
CA ASN A 143 -7.59 19.11 1.56
C ASN A 143 -6.46 18.07 1.59
N GLU A 144 -5.61 18.02 0.56
CA GLU A 144 -4.47 17.11 0.53
C GLU A 144 -3.37 17.54 1.51
N ALA A 145 -3.08 18.85 1.60
CA ALA A 145 -2.15 19.40 2.58
C ALA A 145 -2.57 19.07 4.03
N ASN A 146 -3.87 19.11 4.33
CA ASN A 146 -4.39 18.76 5.65
C ASN A 146 -4.15 17.29 6.03
N LEU A 147 -3.99 16.37 5.06
CA LEU A 147 -3.74 14.95 5.33
C LEU A 147 -2.32 14.68 5.87
N HIS A 148 -1.42 15.67 5.80
CA HIS A 148 -0.08 15.61 6.41
C HIS A 148 -0.11 15.83 7.91
N PHE A 149 -1.26 16.24 8.46
CA PHE A 149 -1.45 16.44 9.88
C PHE A 149 -2.27 15.31 10.49
N VAL A 150 -2.23 15.19 11.81
CA VAL A 150 -2.97 14.19 12.56
C VAL A 150 -4.48 14.38 12.34
N GLN A 151 -5.13 13.34 11.84
CA GLN A 151 -6.57 13.29 11.62
C GLN A 151 -7.32 12.88 12.90
N THR A 152 -8.65 12.80 12.81
CA THR A 152 -9.52 12.45 13.94
C THR A 152 -9.27 11.07 14.55
N ASP A 153 -8.65 10.15 13.81
CA ASP A 153 -8.26 8.83 14.30
C ASP A 153 -6.85 8.80 14.92
N GLY A 154 -6.20 9.96 15.05
CA GLY A 154 -4.87 10.09 15.65
C GLY A 154 -3.72 9.74 14.71
N LEU A 155 -3.98 9.58 13.40
CA LEU A 155 -2.98 9.17 12.41
C LEU A 155 -2.79 10.25 11.33
N ILE A 156 -1.62 10.22 10.70
CA ILE A 156 -1.34 11.01 9.49
C ILE A 156 -1.77 10.21 8.26
N HIS A 157 -2.50 10.87 7.36
CA HIS A 157 -3.20 10.26 6.23
C HIS A 157 -2.51 10.46 4.89
N SER A 158 -1.27 10.92 4.92
CA SER A 158 -0.45 11.06 3.73
C SER A 158 1.03 10.78 4.03
N LEU A 159 1.79 10.62 2.96
CA LEU A 159 3.21 10.34 2.97
C LEU A 159 3.79 10.98 1.70
N ASP A 160 4.87 11.75 1.86
CA ASP A 160 5.65 12.24 0.75
C ASP A 160 6.88 11.36 0.55
N LEU A 161 7.14 11.01 -0.72
CA LEU A 161 8.32 10.26 -1.12
C LEU A 161 9.15 11.12 -2.07
N GLY A 162 10.34 11.56 -1.65
CA GLY A 162 11.26 12.35 -2.48
C GLY A 162 11.63 11.61 -3.76
N THR A 163 11.52 12.27 -4.92
CA THR A 163 11.60 11.67 -6.27
C THR A 163 12.88 12.03 -7.04
N ASP A 164 13.68 12.93 -6.50
CA ASP A 164 14.89 13.52 -7.08
C ASP A 164 16.01 12.50 -7.38
N ALA A 165 16.20 11.53 -6.50
CA ALA A 165 17.22 10.49 -6.66
C ALA A 165 16.84 9.36 -7.66
N ARG A 166 15.68 9.47 -8.33
CA ARG A 166 15.10 8.41 -9.16
C ARG A 166 14.87 8.83 -10.60
N VAL A 167 15.13 7.91 -11.51
CA VAL A 167 14.78 8.04 -12.93
C VAL A 167 13.27 8.05 -13.14
N GLU A 168 12.81 8.79 -14.15
CA GLU A 168 11.39 9.08 -14.41
C GLU A 168 10.48 7.85 -14.45
N TRP A 169 10.90 6.79 -15.16
CA TRP A 169 10.08 5.59 -15.29
C TRP A 169 9.85 4.89 -13.95
N ARG A 170 10.80 5.00 -13.02
CA ARG A 170 10.70 4.43 -11.67
C ARG A 170 9.74 5.27 -10.83
N ASN A 171 9.82 6.60 -10.92
CA ASN A 171 8.85 7.51 -10.28
C ASN A 171 7.43 7.23 -10.78
N ARG A 172 7.26 7.13 -12.10
CA ARG A 172 5.97 6.81 -12.71
C ARG A 172 5.45 5.43 -12.30
N GLY A 173 6.33 4.43 -12.22
CA GLY A 173 5.97 3.09 -11.77
C GLY A 173 5.48 3.06 -10.32
N ILE A 174 6.14 3.80 -9.42
CA ILE A 174 5.74 3.91 -8.01
C ILE A 174 4.39 4.63 -7.89
N GLU A 175 4.23 5.77 -8.58
CA GLU A 175 2.97 6.52 -8.62
C GLU A 175 1.80 5.62 -9.12
N LEU A 176 1.97 4.97 -10.27
CA LEU A 176 0.96 4.04 -10.80
C LEU A 176 0.70 2.86 -9.86
N GLY A 177 1.72 2.40 -9.14
CA GLY A 177 1.60 1.37 -8.12
C GLY A 177 0.65 1.79 -6.99
N PHE A 178 0.87 2.97 -6.39
CA PHE A 178 -0.03 3.49 -5.36
C PHE A 178 -1.46 3.71 -5.87
N TRP A 179 -1.60 4.24 -7.09
CA TRP A 179 -2.90 4.40 -7.74
C TRP A 179 -3.62 3.04 -7.92
N ALA A 180 -2.89 2.01 -8.37
CA ALA A 180 -3.41 0.66 -8.51
C ALA A 180 -3.79 0.01 -7.16
N LEU A 181 -3.15 0.42 -6.07
CA LEU A 181 -3.49 -0.01 -4.71
C LEU A 181 -4.65 0.79 -4.10
N GLY A 182 -5.17 1.81 -4.79
CA GLY A 182 -6.37 2.57 -4.39
C GLY A 182 -6.09 3.85 -3.60
N PHE A 183 -4.81 4.23 -3.46
CA PHE A 183 -4.42 5.51 -2.90
C PHE A 183 -4.56 6.62 -3.93
N HIS A 184 -4.70 7.85 -3.45
CA HIS A 184 -4.45 9.01 -4.31
C HIS A 184 -2.94 9.26 -4.30
N SER A 185 -2.35 9.38 -5.48
CA SER A 185 -0.93 9.66 -5.62
C SER A 185 -0.73 10.70 -6.70
N LEU A 186 0.03 11.74 -6.39
CA LEU A 186 0.29 12.85 -7.30
C LEU A 186 1.73 13.31 -7.09
N ARG A 187 2.51 13.31 -8.16
CA ARG A 187 3.84 13.93 -8.14
C ARG A 187 3.69 15.43 -8.35
N HIS A 188 4.34 16.19 -7.48
CA HIS A 188 4.39 17.64 -7.59
C HIS A 188 5.81 18.10 -7.94
N LEU A 189 5.89 18.99 -8.93
CA LEU A 189 7.12 19.69 -9.31
C LEU A 189 6.99 21.11 -8.77
N GLY A 190 7.66 21.40 -7.66
CA GLY A 190 7.55 22.67 -6.95
C GLY A 190 8.81 22.97 -6.13
N VAL A 191 8.64 23.52 -4.92
CA VAL A 191 9.74 23.81 -3.98
C VAL A 191 10.53 22.55 -3.60
N ALA A 192 9.89 21.38 -3.65
CA ALA A 192 10.53 20.07 -3.56
C ALA A 192 9.88 19.09 -4.54
N ASP A 193 10.69 18.34 -5.30
CA ASP A 193 10.21 17.25 -6.16
C ASP A 193 9.91 16.02 -5.28
N HIS A 194 8.63 15.72 -5.12
CA HIS A 194 8.17 14.58 -4.34
C HIS A 194 6.90 13.98 -4.92
N LEU A 195 6.69 12.71 -4.58
CA LEU A 195 5.45 11.99 -4.80
C LEU A 195 4.61 12.06 -3.53
N HIS A 196 3.51 12.80 -3.59
CA HIS A 196 2.49 12.79 -2.55
C HIS A 196 1.64 11.54 -2.69
N VAL A 197 1.40 10.84 -1.58
CA VAL A 197 0.51 9.68 -1.49
C VAL A 197 -0.43 9.86 -0.31
N SER A 198 -1.74 9.74 -0.55
CA SER A 198 -2.74 9.96 0.48
C SER A 198 -3.83 8.87 0.54
N LEU A 199 -4.30 8.64 1.76
CA LEU A 199 -5.42 7.76 2.10
C LEU A 199 -6.57 8.60 2.63
N ARG A 200 -7.55 8.88 1.77
CA ARG A 200 -8.71 9.71 2.12
C ARG A 200 -9.69 8.97 3.02
N PHE A 201 -10.30 9.69 3.96
CA PHE A 201 -11.37 9.17 4.81
C PHE A 201 -12.72 9.09 4.08
N PRO A 202 -13.63 8.16 4.43
CA PRO A 202 -15.04 8.25 4.08
C PRO A 202 -15.63 9.58 4.56
N GLY A 203 -16.31 10.31 3.67
CA GLY A 203 -17.03 11.54 4.01
C GLY A 203 -16.23 12.83 3.96
N GLN A 204 -14.93 12.81 3.60
CA GLN A 204 -14.23 14.02 3.17
C GLN A 204 -14.81 14.48 1.82
N VAL A 205 -15.82 15.35 1.88
CA VAL A 205 -16.27 16.12 0.72
C VAL A 205 -15.10 17.01 0.30
N ILE A 206 -14.57 16.75 -0.89
CA ILE A 206 -13.67 17.68 -1.56
C ILE A 206 -14.54 18.88 -1.92
N LEU A 207 -14.48 19.94 -1.11
CA LEU A 207 -14.84 21.24 -1.64
C LEU A 207 -13.77 21.58 -2.67
N GLN A 208 -14.15 21.44 -3.94
CA GLN A 208 -13.38 21.89 -5.10
C GLN A 208 -13.31 23.42 -5.14
#